data_AF-A0A3N6SA18-F1
#
_entry.id   AF-A0A3N6SA18-F1
#
_cell.length_a   1.000
_cell.length_b   1.000
_cell.length_c   1.000
_cell.angle_alpha   90.00
_cell.angle_beta   90.00
_cell.angle_gamma   90.00
#
_symmetry.space_group_name_H-M   'P 1'
#
loop_
_entity.id
_entity.type
_entity.pdbx_description
1 polymer ?
#
loop_
_entity_poly.entity_id
_entity_poly.type
_entity_poly.pdbx_seq_one_letter_code
_entity_poly.pdbx_strand_id
1 'polypeptide(L)'
;MIFAPEEKVMIMLPVIIISMVVIIFLLLAAAYFLWKITGVIICAIILILPGLLAISGYFPAIRWLPYRYNIGGAGEVGSPAGISCLFIAGILTGWAFFILIQKAFRAGERFRTVFDIFLILTAAVNGIFWVHDKEISSIQSAHQETSMNINSSSAYLLKQVEYYDEQCRNGVVKNVLSCQWASDIQGKLNDYTYQLPSVFMQFTPDTVVGLYKTYNMSDSQAEKIREELNEYNLRMCPEKQLGQGVTQLAPPSRLCQETPIQYCDAIIENKYSHTARGEVALASECVFSSMLRNKKILSKQGTELSESSQNSNFRWLWFILLSVLLGGKVATLMYKIRESSSVKV
;
A
#
# COMPACT_ATOMS: atom_id res chain seq x y z
N MET A 1 4.68 5.99 -18.06
CA MET A 1 5.68 7.05 -18.36
C MET A 1 5.68 8.03 -17.18
N ILE A 2 6.83 8.18 -16.51
CA ILE A 2 7.01 9.14 -15.42
C ILE A 2 7.44 10.44 -16.08
N PHE A 3 6.64 11.49 -15.96
CA PHE A 3 6.96 12.80 -16.54
C PHE A 3 7.50 13.71 -15.46
N ALA A 4 8.43 14.60 -15.82
CA ALA A 4 8.84 15.68 -14.93
C ALA A 4 7.60 16.55 -14.58
N PRO A 5 7.44 16.96 -13.31
CA PRO A 5 6.27 17.71 -12.85
C PRO A 5 6.06 19.05 -13.58
N GLU A 6 7.10 19.57 -14.24
CA GLU A 6 7.17 20.92 -14.80
C GLU A 6 6.38 21.07 -16.12
N GLU A 7 6.42 20.07 -17.00
CA GLU A 7 5.77 20.16 -18.33
C GLU A 7 4.24 20.02 -18.25
N LYS A 8 3.73 19.28 -17.26
CA LYS A 8 2.29 18.96 -17.15
C LYS A 8 1.50 19.92 -16.30
N VAL A 9 2.13 20.54 -15.30
CA VAL A 9 1.51 21.62 -14.54
C VAL A 9 1.14 22.77 -15.48
N MET A 10 1.93 23.04 -16.51
CA MET A 10 1.66 24.10 -17.48
C MET A 10 0.32 23.96 -18.23
N ILE A 11 -0.14 22.74 -18.51
CA ILE A 11 -1.42 22.51 -19.23
C ILE A 11 -2.62 22.64 -18.27
N MET A 12 -2.47 22.22 -17.01
CA MET A 12 -3.53 22.28 -15.98
C MET A 12 -3.64 23.66 -15.33
N LEU A 13 -2.54 24.44 -15.32
CA LEU A 13 -2.47 25.74 -14.64
C LEU A 13 -3.55 26.73 -15.10
N PRO A 14 -3.83 26.91 -16.41
CA PRO A 14 -4.89 27.82 -16.86
C PRO A 14 -6.27 27.40 -16.32
N VAL A 15 -6.55 26.09 -16.31
CA VAL A 15 -7.82 25.54 -15.81
C VAL A 15 -7.97 25.78 -14.30
N ILE A 16 -6.88 25.63 -13.55
CA ILE A 16 -6.86 25.90 -12.10
C ILE A 16 -7.05 27.41 -11.84
N ILE A 17 -6.39 28.28 -12.59
CA ILE A 17 -6.54 29.73 -12.45
C ILE A 17 -7.98 30.15 -12.75
N ILE A 18 -8.54 29.68 -13.87
CA ILE A 18 -9.93 29.98 -14.24
C ILE A 18 -10.91 29.49 -13.17
N SER A 19 -10.74 28.25 -12.67
CA SER A 19 -11.62 27.71 -11.63
C SER A 19 -11.53 28.50 -10.32
N MET A 20 -10.33 28.91 -9.91
CA MET A 20 -10.14 29.77 -8.73
C MET A 20 -10.81 31.14 -8.88
N VAL A 21 -10.67 31.78 -10.05
CA VAL A 21 -11.33 33.06 -10.34
C VAL A 21 -12.85 32.91 -10.23
N VAL A 22 -13.43 31.85 -10.80
CA VAL A 22 -14.87 31.56 -10.69
C VAL A 22 -15.30 31.36 -9.24
N ILE A 23 -14.54 30.61 -8.44
CA ILE A 23 -14.82 30.39 -7.01
C ILE A 23 -14.80 31.72 -6.25
N ILE A 24 -13.84 32.60 -6.51
CA ILE A 24 -13.76 33.92 -5.88
C ILE A 24 -15.02 34.75 -6.20
N PHE A 25 -15.43 34.80 -7.47
CA PHE A 25 -16.65 35.53 -7.85
C PHE A 25 -17.91 34.95 -7.18
N LEU A 26 -18.01 33.62 -7.08
CA LEU A 26 -19.11 32.95 -6.38
C LEU A 26 -19.15 33.31 -4.89
N LEU A 27 -17.99 33.32 -4.21
CA LEU A 27 -17.89 33.67 -2.80
C LEU A 27 -18.29 35.12 -2.54
N LEU A 28 -17.83 36.06 -3.36
CA LEU A 28 -18.19 37.48 -3.24
C LEU A 28 -19.68 37.70 -3.49
N ALA A 29 -20.27 37.02 -4.48
CA ALA A 29 -21.71 37.10 -4.74
C ALA A 29 -22.54 36.56 -3.57
N ALA A 30 -22.16 35.41 -3.00
CA ALA A 30 -22.83 34.84 -1.83
C ALA A 30 -22.72 35.77 -0.60
N ALA A 31 -21.53 36.32 -0.35
CA ALA A 31 -21.30 37.27 0.75
C ALA A 31 -22.12 38.56 0.59
N TYR A 32 -22.21 39.10 -0.63
CA TYR A 32 -23.06 40.25 -0.95
C TYR A 32 -24.53 39.96 -0.66
N PHE A 33 -25.01 38.76 -0.94
CA PHE A 33 -26.41 38.44 -0.67
C PHE A 33 -26.72 38.25 0.80
N LEU A 34 -25.79 37.73 1.60
CA LEU A 34 -25.94 37.63 3.04
C LEU A 34 -25.93 39.00 3.72
N TRP A 35 -24.84 39.75 3.55
CA TRP A 35 -24.56 40.95 4.35
C TRP A 35 -24.22 42.18 3.50
N LYS A 36 -24.61 42.21 2.23
CA LYS A 36 -24.38 43.37 1.33
C LYS A 36 -22.89 43.72 1.28
N ILE A 37 -22.57 45.01 1.29
CA ILE A 37 -21.21 45.54 1.09
C ILE A 37 -20.28 45.13 2.24
N THR A 38 -20.76 45.13 3.49
CA THR A 38 -19.96 44.70 4.65
C THR A 38 -19.55 43.23 4.53
N GLY A 39 -20.45 42.37 4.05
CA GLY A 39 -20.14 40.97 3.76
C GLY A 39 -19.03 40.80 2.70
N VAL A 40 -19.09 41.59 1.63
CA VAL A 40 -18.08 41.56 0.55
C VAL A 40 -16.71 41.98 1.07
N ILE A 41 -16.64 43.05 1.87
CA ILE A 41 -15.37 43.55 2.44
C ILE A 41 -14.74 42.49 3.35
N ILE A 42 -15.51 41.89 4.25
CA ILE A 42 -15.03 40.84 5.15
C ILE A 42 -14.53 39.63 4.33
N CYS A 43 -15.28 39.19 3.32
CA CYS A 43 -14.90 38.07 2.47
C CYS A 43 -13.60 38.36 1.69
N ALA A 44 -13.45 39.55 1.14
CA ALA A 44 -12.23 39.97 0.44
C ALA A 44 -11.00 39.98 1.36
N ILE A 45 -11.14 40.48 2.60
CA ILE A 45 -10.05 40.46 3.59
C ILE A 45 -9.63 39.01 3.89
N ILE A 46 -10.60 38.12 4.13
CA ILE A 46 -10.32 36.70 4.42
C ILE A 46 -9.61 36.01 3.25
N LEU A 47 -9.97 36.31 2.00
CA LEU A 47 -9.36 35.69 0.82
C LEU A 47 -7.92 36.16 0.58
N ILE A 48 -7.60 37.42 0.89
CA ILE A 48 -6.28 38.00 0.65
C ILE A 48 -5.29 37.67 1.78
N LEU A 49 -5.79 37.52 3.01
CA LEU A 49 -4.97 37.32 4.22
C LEU A 49 -3.96 36.17 4.12
N PRO A 50 -4.30 34.96 3.63
CA PRO A 50 -3.34 33.86 3.51
C PRO A 50 -2.17 34.17 2.57
N GLY A 51 -2.43 34.91 1.48
CA GLY A 51 -1.38 35.33 0.54
C GLY A 51 -0.41 36.34 1.17
N LEU A 52 -0.94 37.29 1.95
CA LEU A 52 -0.11 38.24 2.69
C LEU A 52 0.73 37.55 3.77
N LEU A 53 0.15 36.57 4.47
CA LEU A 53 0.86 35.76 5.47
C LEU A 53 1.95 34.88 4.84
N ALA A 54 1.72 34.37 3.62
CA ALA A 54 2.71 33.59 2.89
C ALA A 54 3.90 34.45 2.43
N ILE A 55 3.65 35.66 1.91
CA ILE A 55 4.71 36.59 1.48
C ILE A 55 5.56 37.07 2.67
N SER A 56 4.93 37.26 3.82
CA SER A 56 5.61 37.72 5.05
C SER A 56 6.37 36.61 5.80
N GLY A 57 6.37 35.38 5.29
CA GLY A 57 7.11 34.26 5.88
C GLY A 57 6.52 33.69 7.18
N TYR A 58 5.37 34.20 7.63
CA TYR A 58 4.65 33.67 8.80
C TYR A 58 3.85 32.40 8.47
N PHE A 59 3.63 32.11 7.19
CA PHE A 59 2.96 30.90 6.76
C PHE A 59 3.98 29.81 6.35
N PRO A 60 3.83 28.55 6.81
CA PRO A 60 4.77 27.49 6.47
C PRO A 60 4.74 27.20 4.96
N ALA A 61 5.89 26.80 4.42
CA ALA A 61 5.99 26.34 3.03
C ALA A 61 5.24 25.03 2.84
N ILE A 62 3.95 25.11 2.48
CA ILE A 62 3.13 23.94 2.19
C ILE A 62 3.51 23.40 0.80
N ARG A 63 3.76 22.09 0.71
CA ARG A 63 3.95 21.40 -0.57
C ARG A 63 2.60 21.02 -1.15
N TRP A 64 2.19 21.80 -2.14
CA TRP A 64 0.86 21.74 -2.78
C TRP A 64 0.71 20.64 -3.83
N LEU A 65 1.82 20.20 -4.43
CA LEU A 65 1.81 19.25 -5.55
C LEU A 65 2.22 17.85 -5.05
N PRO A 66 1.63 16.77 -5.61
CA PRO A 66 2.10 15.41 -5.38
C PRO A 66 3.55 15.23 -5.85
N TYR A 67 4.28 14.29 -5.23
CA TYR A 67 5.66 13.97 -5.60
C TYR A 67 5.77 13.36 -7.01
N ARG A 68 4.72 12.70 -7.49
CA ARG A 68 4.68 12.08 -8.82
C ARG A 68 3.29 12.24 -9.43
N TYR A 69 3.26 12.35 -10.76
CA TYR A 69 2.02 12.36 -11.54
C TYR A 69 1.99 11.12 -12.43
N ASN A 70 1.05 10.22 -12.18
CA ASN A 70 0.85 9.05 -13.03
C ASN A 70 -0.38 9.26 -13.93
N ILE A 71 -0.18 9.34 -15.25
CA ILE A 71 -1.29 9.40 -16.22
C ILE A 71 -1.66 7.98 -16.63
N GLY A 72 -2.96 7.68 -16.64
CA GLY A 72 -3.49 6.34 -16.95
C GLY A 72 -3.61 5.42 -15.74
N GLY A 73 -3.35 5.93 -14.53
CA GLY A 73 -3.61 5.26 -13.25
C GLY A 73 -4.68 6.00 -12.44
N ALA A 74 -4.97 5.49 -11.25
CA ALA A 74 -6.06 5.96 -10.38
C ALA A 74 -5.85 7.32 -9.69
N GLY A 75 -4.92 8.15 -10.22
CA GLY A 75 -4.45 9.38 -9.58
C GLY A 75 -3.64 9.09 -8.30
N GLU A 76 -2.54 9.81 -8.12
CA GLU A 76 -1.89 9.86 -6.80
C GLU A 76 -2.46 11.06 -6.06
N VAL A 77 -3.04 10.79 -4.90
CA VAL A 77 -3.52 11.85 -4.03
C VAL A 77 -2.31 12.57 -3.45
N GLY A 78 -2.33 13.90 -3.53
CA GLY A 78 -1.25 14.74 -3.01
C GLY A 78 -1.02 14.56 -1.51
N SER A 79 -0.12 15.38 -0.97
CA SER A 79 0.13 15.43 0.46
C SER A 79 -1.17 15.61 1.26
N PRO A 80 -1.24 15.17 2.53
CA PRO A 80 -2.40 15.42 3.39
C PRO A 80 -2.84 16.88 3.39
N ALA A 81 -1.88 17.81 3.33
CA ALA A 81 -2.13 19.25 3.22
C ALA A 81 -2.83 19.64 1.90
N GLY A 82 -2.43 19.05 0.76
CA GLY A 82 -3.08 19.29 -0.53
C GLY A 82 -4.55 18.83 -0.54
N ILE A 83 -4.83 17.67 0.05
CA ILE A 83 -6.20 17.15 0.19
C ILE A 83 -7.05 18.04 1.08
N SER A 84 -6.50 18.51 2.22
CA SER A 84 -7.21 19.44 3.11
C SER A 84 -7.65 20.71 2.39
N CYS A 85 -6.81 21.24 1.50
CA CYS A 85 -7.15 22.46 0.76
C CYS A 85 -8.22 22.24 -0.30
N LEU A 86 -8.21 21.09 -0.99
CA LEU A 86 -9.31 20.71 -1.88
C LEU A 86 -10.63 20.55 -1.11
N PHE A 87 -10.57 19.97 0.08
CA PHE A 87 -11.74 19.82 0.97
C PHE A 87 -12.27 21.19 1.43
N ILE A 88 -11.39 22.11 1.86
CA ILE A 88 -11.79 23.48 2.23
C ILE A 88 -12.38 24.22 1.03
N ALA A 89 -11.75 24.10 -0.15
CA ALA A 89 -12.27 24.70 -1.38
C ALA A 89 -13.67 24.16 -1.73
N GLY A 90 -13.89 22.86 -1.56
CA GLY A 90 -15.20 22.24 -1.72
C GLY A 90 -16.24 22.77 -0.73
N ILE A 91 -15.89 22.91 0.56
CA ILE A 91 -16.75 23.53 1.58
C ILE A 91 -17.11 24.97 1.19
N LEU A 92 -16.12 25.79 0.80
CA LEU A 92 -16.34 27.18 0.41
C LEU A 92 -17.23 27.29 -0.84
N THR A 93 -16.98 26.44 -1.83
CA THR A 93 -17.76 26.39 -3.07
C THR A 93 -19.19 25.95 -2.80
N GLY A 94 -19.38 24.90 -2.00
CA GLY A 94 -20.70 24.43 -1.58
C GLY A 94 -21.46 25.49 -0.78
N TRP A 95 -20.78 26.16 0.16
CA TRP A 95 -21.36 27.25 0.92
C TRP A 95 -21.89 28.37 0.00
N ALA A 96 -21.05 28.86 -0.92
CA ALA A 96 -21.43 29.94 -1.83
C ALA A 96 -22.61 29.52 -2.72
N PHE A 97 -22.53 28.33 -3.30
CA PHE A 97 -23.54 27.79 -4.20
C PHE A 97 -24.90 27.63 -3.52
N PHE A 98 -24.95 27.04 -2.32
CA PHE A 98 -26.21 26.79 -1.63
C PHE A 98 -26.86 28.08 -1.09
N ILE A 99 -26.09 29.12 -0.75
CA ILE A 99 -26.67 30.45 -0.45
C ILE A 99 -27.41 31.03 -1.64
N LEU A 100 -26.81 30.93 -2.84
CA LEU A 100 -27.42 31.41 -4.08
C LEU A 100 -28.69 30.62 -4.41
N ILE A 101 -28.65 29.30 -4.27
CA ILE A 101 -29.84 28.43 -4.47
C ILE A 101 -30.96 28.77 -3.50
N GLN A 102 -30.69 28.88 -2.20
CA GLN A 102 -31.73 29.15 -1.22
C GLN A 102 -32.43 30.48 -1.48
N LYS A 103 -31.65 31.47 -1.93
CA LYS A 103 -32.21 32.74 -2.37
C LYS A 103 -33.04 32.61 -3.65
N ALA A 104 -32.54 31.92 -4.67
CA ALA A 104 -33.20 31.79 -5.96
C ALA A 104 -34.54 31.04 -5.86
N PHE A 105 -34.58 29.97 -5.07
CA PHE A 105 -35.75 29.07 -4.98
C PHE A 105 -36.62 29.29 -3.75
N ARG A 106 -36.28 30.24 -2.85
CA ARG A 106 -36.93 30.43 -1.53
C ARG A 106 -37.09 29.09 -0.79
N ALA A 107 -35.98 28.37 -0.68
CA ALA A 107 -35.97 27.01 -0.17
C ALA A 107 -36.46 26.95 1.30
N GLY A 108 -37.63 26.34 1.51
CA GLY A 108 -38.23 26.16 2.84
C GLY A 108 -37.71 24.93 3.59
N GLU A 109 -38.33 24.60 4.73
CA GLU A 109 -37.92 23.49 5.61
C GLU A 109 -37.84 22.12 4.91
N ARG A 110 -38.72 21.83 3.92
CA ARG A 110 -38.67 20.56 3.16
C ARG A 110 -37.35 20.37 2.39
N PHE A 111 -36.80 21.45 1.83
CA PHE A 111 -35.50 21.40 1.16
C PHE A 111 -34.38 21.07 2.15
N ARG A 112 -34.43 21.64 3.36
CA ARG A 112 -33.45 21.39 4.42
C ARG A 112 -33.47 19.92 4.85
N THR A 113 -34.65 19.33 5.01
CA THR A 113 -34.80 17.91 5.35
C THR A 113 -34.25 17.00 4.26
N VAL A 114 -34.58 17.26 2.98
CA VAL A 114 -34.06 16.47 1.85
C VAL A 114 -32.54 16.59 1.76
N PHE A 115 -32.01 17.80 1.93
CA PHE A 115 -30.58 18.06 1.95
C PHE A 115 -29.86 17.26 3.06
N ASP A 116 -30.45 17.23 4.27
CA ASP A 116 -29.89 16.49 5.40
C ASP A 116 -29.86 14.97 5.12
N ILE A 117 -30.88 14.43 4.45
CA ILE A 117 -30.88 13.02 4.01
C ILE A 117 -29.70 12.77 3.05
N PHE A 118 -29.50 13.61 2.03
CA PHE A 118 -28.37 13.47 1.11
C PHE A 118 -27.01 13.60 1.81
N LEU A 119 -26.88 14.52 2.76
CA LEU A 119 -25.66 14.68 3.55
C LEU A 119 -25.36 13.41 4.36
N ILE A 120 -26.36 12.84 5.04
CA ILE A 120 -26.22 11.62 5.83
C ILE A 120 -25.86 10.42 4.93
N LEU A 121 -26.53 10.25 3.79
CA LEU A 121 -26.23 9.18 2.84
C LEU A 121 -24.79 9.31 2.30
N THR A 122 -24.38 10.52 1.94
CA THR A 122 -23.01 10.79 1.45
C THR A 122 -21.98 10.52 2.55
N ALA A 123 -22.26 10.89 3.80
CA ALA A 123 -21.39 10.60 4.94
C ALA A 123 -21.27 9.09 5.19
N ALA A 124 -22.38 8.34 5.09
CA ALA A 124 -22.38 6.90 5.23
C ALA A 124 -21.51 6.21 4.15
N VAL A 125 -21.65 6.63 2.89
CA VAL A 125 -20.82 6.13 1.78
C VAL A 125 -19.34 6.43 2.00
N ASN A 126 -18.98 7.63 2.45
CA ASN A 126 -17.60 7.97 2.80
C ASN A 126 -17.06 7.11 3.95
N GLY A 127 -17.89 6.80 4.95
CA GLY A 127 -17.54 5.89 6.03
C GLY A 127 -17.19 4.48 5.53
N ILE A 128 -17.96 3.96 4.57
CA ILE A 128 -17.68 2.66 3.92
C ILE A 128 -16.33 2.71 3.19
N PHE A 129 -16.08 3.77 2.40
CA PHE A 129 -14.79 3.91 1.71
C PHE A 129 -13.62 4.06 2.66
N TRP A 130 -13.78 4.75 3.79
CA TRP A 130 -12.72 4.86 4.79
C TRP A 130 -12.33 3.49 5.37
N VAL A 131 -13.31 2.64 5.67
CA VAL A 131 -13.05 1.27 6.13
C VAL A 131 -12.31 0.48 5.05
N HIS A 132 -12.77 0.56 3.80
CA HIS A 132 -12.13 -0.09 2.67
C HIS A 132 -10.69 0.40 2.47
N ASP A 133 -10.43 1.71 2.52
CA ASP A 133 -9.08 2.26 2.36
C ASP A 133 -8.15 1.83 3.50
N LYS A 134 -8.67 1.69 4.72
CA LYS A 134 -7.93 1.13 5.86
C LYS A 134 -7.56 -0.34 5.64
N GLU A 135 -8.47 -1.14 5.12
CA GLU A 135 -8.22 -2.54 4.76
C GLU A 135 -7.16 -2.65 3.68
N ILE A 136 -7.26 -1.87 2.60
CA ILE A 136 -6.28 -1.83 1.51
C ILE A 136 -4.90 -1.39 1.98
N SER A 137 -4.82 -0.41 2.87
CA SER A 137 -3.56 0.00 3.49
C SER A 137 -2.92 -1.15 4.28
N SER A 138 -3.73 -1.93 5.01
CA SER A 138 -3.27 -3.13 5.72
C SER A 138 -2.81 -4.24 4.76
N ILE A 139 -3.50 -4.43 3.63
CA ILE A 139 -3.10 -5.39 2.60
C ILE A 139 -1.77 -4.95 1.96
N GLN A 140 -1.60 -3.65 1.69
CA GLN A 140 -0.37 -3.09 1.15
C GLN A 140 0.82 -3.29 2.10
N SER A 141 0.64 -3.06 3.41
CA SER A 141 1.70 -3.33 4.39
C SER A 141 2.03 -4.82 4.49
N ALA A 142 1.01 -5.68 4.49
CA ALA A 142 1.20 -7.13 4.51
C ALA A 142 1.90 -7.64 3.23
N HIS A 143 1.62 -7.04 2.07
CA HIS A 143 2.31 -7.34 0.81
C HIS A 143 3.79 -6.95 0.86
N GLN A 144 4.12 -5.78 1.45
CA GLN A 144 5.50 -5.36 1.65
C GLN A 144 6.24 -6.26 2.64
N GLU A 145 5.60 -6.62 3.74
CA GLU A 145 6.17 -7.55 4.73
C GLU A 145 6.43 -8.93 4.12
N THR A 146 5.47 -9.48 3.36
CA THR A 146 5.63 -10.77 2.69
C THR A 146 6.78 -10.73 1.68
N SER A 147 6.92 -9.63 0.94
CA SER A 147 8.07 -9.40 0.06
C SER A 147 9.39 -9.36 0.83
N MET A 148 9.45 -8.62 1.94
CA MET A 148 10.67 -8.55 2.75
C MET A 148 11.05 -9.94 3.30
N ASN A 149 10.07 -10.73 3.72
CA ASN A 149 10.28 -12.10 4.19
C ASN A 149 10.83 -13.02 3.09
N ILE A 150 10.38 -12.88 1.84
CA ILE A 150 10.96 -13.61 0.71
C ILE A 150 12.41 -13.17 0.49
N ASN A 151 12.68 -11.87 0.48
CA ASN A 151 14.03 -11.36 0.22
C ASN A 151 15.02 -11.81 1.31
N SER A 152 14.61 -11.72 2.58
CA SER A 152 15.44 -12.10 3.74
C SER A 152 15.62 -13.61 3.87
N SER A 153 14.57 -14.41 3.62
CA SER A 153 14.70 -15.88 3.58
C SER A 153 15.56 -16.36 2.42
N SER A 154 15.50 -15.67 1.26
CA SER A 154 16.39 -15.95 0.12
C SER A 154 17.85 -15.64 0.46
N ALA A 155 18.11 -14.50 1.10
CA ALA A 155 19.46 -14.13 1.53
C ALA A 155 20.01 -15.10 2.60
N TYR A 156 19.14 -15.53 3.52
CA TYR A 156 19.48 -16.52 4.53
C TYR A 156 19.87 -17.87 3.89
N LEU A 157 19.05 -18.37 2.98
CA LEU A 157 19.33 -19.63 2.28
C LEU A 157 20.56 -19.52 1.37
N LEU A 158 20.74 -18.38 0.70
CA LEU A 158 21.92 -18.11 -0.15
C LEU A 158 23.21 -18.32 0.63
N LYS A 159 23.31 -17.76 1.84
CA LYS A 159 24.48 -17.92 2.71
C LYS A 159 24.75 -19.38 3.08
N GLN A 160 23.71 -20.18 3.31
CA GLN A 160 23.87 -21.61 3.61
C GLN A 160 24.31 -22.39 2.36
N VAL A 161 23.76 -22.05 1.19
CA VAL A 161 24.13 -22.66 -0.10
C VAL A 161 25.57 -22.32 -0.47
N GLU A 162 26.02 -21.08 -0.30
CA GLU A 162 27.41 -20.65 -0.53
C GLU A 162 28.40 -21.48 0.30
N TYR A 163 28.07 -21.71 1.58
CA TYR A 163 28.88 -22.55 2.45
C TYR A 163 28.87 -24.01 2.00
N TYR A 164 27.72 -24.55 1.59
CA TYR A 164 27.61 -25.91 1.06
C TYR A 164 28.46 -26.09 -0.22
N ASP A 165 28.39 -25.13 -1.14
CA ASP A 165 29.21 -25.10 -2.36
C ASP A 165 30.72 -25.01 -2.06
N GLU A 166 31.12 -24.29 -1.00
CA GLU A 166 32.50 -24.30 -0.51
C GLU A 166 32.91 -25.71 -0.04
N GLN A 167 32.04 -26.43 0.68
CA GLN A 167 32.31 -27.82 1.10
C GLN A 167 32.43 -28.78 -0.09
N CYS A 168 31.65 -28.56 -1.15
CA CYS A 168 31.76 -29.27 -2.41
C CYS A 168 33.11 -29.04 -3.09
N ARG A 169 33.56 -27.78 -3.20
CA ARG A 169 34.85 -27.41 -3.81
C ARG A 169 36.04 -27.95 -3.02
N ASN A 170 35.93 -28.01 -1.69
CA ASN A 170 36.97 -28.55 -0.81
C ASN A 170 36.96 -30.09 -0.71
N GLY A 171 36.05 -30.78 -1.42
CA GLY A 171 35.97 -32.24 -1.46
C GLY A 171 35.42 -32.91 -0.19
N VAL A 172 34.85 -32.11 0.74
CA VAL A 172 34.18 -32.61 1.96
C VAL A 172 32.86 -33.26 1.59
N VAL A 173 32.10 -32.63 0.69
CA VAL A 173 30.92 -33.18 0.04
C VAL A 173 31.32 -33.72 -1.33
N LYS A 174 30.91 -34.94 -1.65
CA LYS A 174 31.27 -35.63 -2.91
C LYS A 174 30.10 -35.89 -3.85
N ASN A 175 28.91 -35.42 -3.47
CA ASN A 175 27.67 -35.59 -4.20
C ASN A 175 27.69 -34.72 -5.46
N VAL A 176 27.61 -35.32 -6.65
CA VAL A 176 27.79 -34.60 -7.91
C VAL A 176 26.61 -33.67 -8.20
N LEU A 177 25.38 -34.12 -7.96
CA LEU A 177 24.16 -33.38 -8.36
C LEU A 177 23.86 -32.23 -7.41
N SER A 178 23.86 -32.47 -6.09
CA SER A 178 23.62 -31.40 -5.12
C SER A 178 24.70 -30.31 -5.14
N CYS A 179 25.96 -30.67 -5.41
CA CYS A 179 27.03 -29.69 -5.58
C CYS A 179 26.85 -28.84 -6.84
N GLN A 180 26.45 -29.43 -7.97
CA GLN A 180 26.11 -28.67 -9.16
C GLN A 180 24.94 -27.72 -8.90
N TRP A 181 23.87 -28.24 -8.28
CA TRP A 181 22.71 -27.43 -7.90
C TRP A 181 23.09 -26.26 -6.97
N ALA A 182 23.96 -26.49 -5.98
CA ALA A 182 24.38 -25.46 -5.05
C ALA A 182 25.14 -24.33 -5.74
N SER A 183 25.86 -24.60 -6.83
CA SER A 183 26.47 -23.57 -7.67
C SER A 183 25.41 -22.82 -8.48
N ASP A 184 24.51 -23.56 -9.14
CA ASP A 184 23.51 -23.00 -10.06
C ASP A 184 22.43 -22.14 -9.36
N ILE A 185 21.99 -22.54 -8.15
CA ILE A 185 20.86 -21.91 -7.46
C ILE A 185 21.20 -20.53 -6.86
N GLN A 186 22.47 -20.23 -6.66
CA GLN A 186 22.93 -18.97 -6.04
C GLN A 186 22.44 -17.75 -6.82
N GLY A 187 22.51 -17.78 -8.16
CA GLY A 187 22.02 -16.67 -8.99
C GLY A 187 20.52 -16.40 -8.78
N LYS A 188 19.72 -17.46 -8.71
CA LYS A 188 18.28 -17.38 -8.48
C LYS A 188 17.92 -16.86 -7.09
N LEU A 189 18.64 -17.32 -6.04
CA LEU A 189 18.45 -16.81 -4.68
C LEU A 189 18.88 -15.35 -4.56
N ASN A 190 19.97 -14.96 -5.23
CA ASN A 190 20.42 -13.58 -5.30
C ASN A 190 19.38 -12.68 -5.99
N ASP A 191 18.77 -13.15 -7.08
CA ASP A 191 17.67 -12.44 -7.72
C ASP A 191 16.47 -12.27 -6.77
N TYR A 192 16.12 -13.30 -6.02
CA TYR A 192 15.02 -13.22 -5.04
C TYR A 192 15.34 -12.28 -3.87
N THR A 193 16.62 -12.08 -3.51
CA THR A 193 17.01 -11.14 -2.46
C THR A 193 16.86 -9.68 -2.88
N TYR A 194 17.16 -9.34 -4.15
CA TYR A 194 17.27 -7.94 -4.58
C TYR A 194 16.20 -7.47 -5.55
N GLN A 195 15.48 -8.37 -6.21
CA GLN A 195 14.49 -8.00 -7.23
C GLN A 195 13.10 -7.76 -6.66
N LEU A 196 12.23 -7.18 -7.49
CA LEU A 196 10.84 -6.87 -7.16
C LEU A 196 10.01 -8.16 -6.99
N PRO A 197 8.93 -8.13 -6.17
CA PRO A 197 8.01 -9.27 -6.00
C PRO A 197 7.47 -9.85 -7.29
N SER A 198 7.26 -9.02 -8.32
CA SER A 198 6.76 -9.45 -9.63
C SER A 198 7.70 -10.45 -10.32
N VAL A 199 9.02 -10.27 -10.17
CA VAL A 199 10.02 -11.20 -10.72
C VAL A 199 9.94 -12.54 -9.99
N PHE A 200 9.94 -12.49 -8.66
CA PHE A 200 9.78 -13.70 -7.84
C PHE A 200 8.51 -14.46 -8.26
N MET A 201 7.38 -13.77 -8.40
CA MET A 201 6.11 -14.38 -8.82
C MET A 201 6.19 -15.05 -10.20
N GLN A 202 6.88 -14.43 -11.15
CA GLN A 202 6.97 -14.91 -12.53
C GLN A 202 7.92 -16.11 -12.70
N PHE A 203 9.04 -16.13 -11.99
CA PHE A 203 10.12 -17.11 -12.21
C PHE A 203 10.23 -18.19 -11.12
N THR A 204 9.44 -18.08 -10.05
CA THR A 204 9.34 -19.14 -9.04
C THR A 204 8.39 -20.25 -9.54
N PRO A 205 8.80 -21.52 -9.53
CA PRO A 205 7.91 -22.66 -9.79
C PRO A 205 6.74 -22.75 -8.80
N ASP A 206 5.77 -23.64 -9.06
CA ASP A 206 4.63 -23.85 -8.16
C ASP A 206 4.81 -25.03 -7.19
N THR A 207 5.91 -25.78 -7.31
CA THR A 207 6.22 -26.97 -6.51
C THR A 207 7.59 -26.88 -5.86
N VAL A 208 7.78 -27.56 -4.73
CA VAL A 208 9.07 -27.60 -4.01
C VAL A 208 10.13 -28.24 -4.91
N VAL A 209 9.80 -29.35 -5.56
CA VAL A 209 10.67 -30.02 -6.54
C VAL A 209 11.12 -29.08 -7.65
N GLY A 210 10.22 -28.22 -8.13
CA GLY A 210 10.55 -27.24 -9.17
C GLY A 210 11.66 -26.27 -8.76
N LEU A 211 11.78 -25.93 -7.48
CA LEU A 211 12.84 -25.04 -6.97
C LEU A 211 14.24 -25.69 -7.01
N TYR A 212 14.29 -27.02 -6.99
CA TYR A 212 15.54 -27.78 -7.13
C TYR A 212 15.94 -28.06 -8.58
N LYS A 213 15.03 -27.88 -9.54
CA LYS A 213 15.34 -28.09 -10.95
C LYS A 213 16.20 -26.96 -11.51
N THR A 214 17.38 -27.33 -12.02
CA THR A 214 18.15 -26.49 -12.95
C THR A 214 17.80 -26.85 -14.40
N TYR A 215 18.28 -26.09 -15.38
CA TYR A 215 17.84 -26.19 -16.79
C TYR A 215 17.85 -27.64 -17.32
N ASN A 216 16.73 -28.10 -17.89
CA ASN A 216 16.54 -29.48 -18.41
C ASN A 216 16.73 -30.62 -17.39
N MET A 217 16.43 -30.41 -16.10
CA MET A 217 16.46 -31.45 -15.07
C MET A 217 15.13 -32.20 -14.92
N SER A 218 15.19 -33.53 -14.77
CA SER A 218 14.02 -34.37 -14.46
C SER A 218 13.61 -34.29 -12.98
N ASP A 219 12.36 -34.62 -12.65
CA ASP A 219 11.90 -34.70 -11.25
C ASP A 219 12.74 -35.68 -10.43
N SER A 220 13.16 -36.81 -11.02
CA SER A 220 13.98 -37.81 -10.32
C SER A 220 15.35 -37.27 -9.92
N GLN A 221 15.97 -36.41 -10.74
CA GLN A 221 17.24 -35.77 -10.39
C GLN A 221 17.05 -34.72 -9.29
N ALA A 222 15.97 -33.94 -9.35
CA ALA A 222 15.62 -32.99 -8.31
C ALA A 222 15.35 -33.70 -6.96
N GLU A 223 14.64 -34.82 -6.97
CA GLU A 223 14.44 -35.65 -5.77
C GLU A 223 15.75 -36.20 -5.21
N LYS A 224 16.68 -36.62 -6.08
CA LYS A 224 18.00 -37.07 -5.64
C LYS A 224 18.79 -35.94 -4.98
N ILE A 225 18.72 -34.72 -5.49
CA ILE A 225 19.35 -33.56 -4.83
C ILE A 225 18.79 -33.39 -3.41
N ARG A 226 17.46 -33.43 -3.25
CA ARG A 226 16.81 -33.29 -1.94
C ARG A 226 17.26 -34.39 -0.96
N GLU A 227 17.39 -35.62 -1.43
CA GLU A 227 17.93 -36.73 -0.65
C GLU A 227 19.39 -36.47 -0.22
N GLU A 228 20.26 -36.08 -1.16
CA GLU A 228 21.68 -35.77 -0.88
C GLU A 228 21.84 -34.62 0.14
N LEU A 229 20.99 -33.60 0.07
CA LEU A 229 20.98 -32.49 1.03
C LEU A 229 20.46 -32.91 2.41
N ASN A 230 19.46 -33.78 2.45
CA ASN A 230 18.97 -34.33 3.71
C ASN A 230 20.02 -35.22 4.39
N GLU A 231 20.69 -36.09 3.63
CA GLU A 231 21.81 -36.89 4.15
C GLU A 231 22.94 -36.01 4.68
N TYR A 232 23.26 -34.92 3.99
CA TYR A 232 24.22 -33.93 4.46
C TYR A 232 23.80 -33.30 5.80
N ASN A 233 22.53 -32.88 5.93
CA ASN A 233 22.00 -32.32 7.17
C ASN A 233 22.10 -33.33 8.32
N LEU A 234 21.70 -34.59 8.11
CA LEU A 234 21.77 -35.64 9.14
C LEU A 234 23.21 -35.94 9.56
N ARG A 235 24.17 -35.83 8.64
CA ARG A 235 25.59 -36.04 8.92
C ARG A 235 26.22 -34.87 9.67
N MET A 236 25.92 -33.64 9.27
CA MET A 236 26.53 -32.44 9.85
C MET A 236 25.88 -32.02 11.16
N CYS A 237 24.56 -32.20 11.27
CA CYS A 237 23.75 -31.81 12.42
C CYS A 237 22.96 -33.03 12.91
N PRO A 238 23.64 -34.02 13.53
CA PRO A 238 23.00 -35.27 13.92
C PRO A 238 22.07 -35.08 15.11
N GLU A 239 20.86 -35.62 14.97
CA GLU A 239 19.90 -35.75 16.05
C GLU A 239 20.12 -37.08 16.79
N LYS A 240 20.20 -37.05 18.13
CA LYS A 240 20.30 -38.26 18.97
C LYS A 240 18.95 -38.62 19.55
N GLN A 241 18.42 -39.79 19.22
CA GLN A 241 17.25 -40.32 19.92
C GLN A 241 17.66 -40.83 21.31
N LEU A 242 17.10 -40.21 22.35
CA LEU A 242 17.36 -40.56 23.77
C LEU A 242 16.31 -41.51 24.35
N GLY A 243 15.25 -41.84 23.59
CA GLY A 243 14.14 -42.70 24.00
C GLY A 243 12.85 -42.41 23.22
N GLN A 244 11.73 -43.06 23.59
CA GLN A 244 10.43 -42.87 22.91
C GLN A 244 10.01 -41.38 22.93
N GLY A 245 10.16 -40.72 21.78
CA GLY A 245 9.72 -39.34 21.55
C GLY A 245 10.66 -38.25 22.07
N VAL A 246 11.83 -38.60 22.62
CA VAL A 246 12.83 -37.61 23.09
C VAL A 246 14.02 -37.61 22.15
N THR A 247 14.20 -36.49 21.45
CA THR A 247 15.32 -36.26 20.54
C THR A 247 16.19 -35.14 21.10
N GLN A 248 17.48 -35.39 21.23
CA GLN A 248 18.48 -34.37 21.49
C GLN A 248 18.99 -33.83 20.15
N LEU A 249 18.80 -32.54 19.95
CA LEU A 249 19.25 -31.85 18.75
C LEU A 249 20.77 -31.59 18.79
N ALA A 250 21.33 -31.28 17.63
CA ALA A 250 22.73 -30.89 17.51
C ALA A 250 22.97 -29.55 18.23
N PRO A 251 24.10 -29.36 18.95
CA PRO A 251 24.38 -28.09 19.59
C PRO A 251 24.52 -26.97 18.55
N PRO A 252 23.98 -25.77 18.82
CA PRO A 252 24.04 -24.66 17.88
C PRO A 252 25.49 -24.28 17.58
N SER A 253 25.79 -24.10 16.31
CA SER A 253 27.13 -23.77 15.83
C SER A 253 27.05 -22.89 14.59
N ARG A 254 28.22 -22.50 14.05
CA ARG A 254 28.25 -21.79 12.76
C ARG A 254 27.59 -22.62 11.65
N LEU A 255 27.68 -23.95 11.74
CA LEU A 255 27.16 -24.88 10.75
C LEU A 255 25.70 -25.26 11.03
N CYS A 256 25.41 -25.71 12.26
CA CYS A 256 24.08 -26.14 12.65
C CYS A 256 23.33 -24.98 13.30
N GLN A 257 22.37 -24.42 12.58
CA GLN A 257 21.60 -23.26 13.02
C GLN A 257 20.12 -23.58 13.06
N GLU A 258 19.45 -23.10 14.09
CA GLU A 258 17.99 -23.06 14.10
C GLU A 258 17.51 -22.09 13.02
N THR A 259 16.62 -22.55 12.15
CA THR A 259 16.06 -21.70 11.10
C THR A 259 15.05 -20.75 11.71
N PRO A 260 15.14 -19.42 11.48
CA PRO A 260 14.15 -18.49 11.99
C PRO A 260 12.73 -18.89 11.57
N ILE A 261 11.79 -18.90 12.52
CA ILE A 261 10.41 -19.33 12.30
C ILE A 261 9.76 -18.61 11.11
N GLN A 262 10.09 -17.33 10.92
CA GLN A 262 9.58 -16.49 9.82
C GLN A 262 9.97 -17.01 8.43
N TYR A 263 11.07 -17.75 8.33
CA TYR A 263 11.57 -18.34 7.08
C TYR A 263 11.13 -19.79 6.91
N CYS A 264 10.54 -20.38 7.95
CA CYS A 264 10.17 -21.79 8.04
C CYS A 264 8.80 -21.95 8.74
N ASP A 265 7.82 -21.22 8.21
CA ASP A 265 6.45 -21.16 8.70
C ASP A 265 5.47 -22.07 7.94
N ALA A 266 5.95 -22.84 6.97
CA ALA A 266 5.14 -23.73 6.15
C ALA A 266 5.86 -25.04 5.82
N ILE A 267 5.10 -26.14 5.81
CA ILE A 267 5.55 -27.45 5.34
C ILE A 267 4.52 -27.89 4.28
N ILE A 268 4.90 -27.81 3.01
CA ILE A 268 4.02 -28.21 1.89
C ILE A 268 4.17 -29.71 1.64
N GLU A 269 5.40 -30.22 1.70
CA GLU A 269 5.70 -31.64 1.56
C GLU A 269 6.34 -32.15 2.85
N ASN A 270 5.77 -33.21 3.44
CA ASN A 270 6.20 -33.74 4.74
C ASN A 270 7.37 -34.74 4.64
N LYS A 271 8.11 -34.75 3.51
CA LYS A 271 9.11 -35.79 3.20
C LYS A 271 10.39 -35.64 4.03
N TYR A 272 10.80 -34.40 4.30
CA TYR A 272 12.00 -34.05 5.07
C TYR A 272 11.65 -33.07 6.20
N SER A 273 10.48 -33.21 6.82
CA SER A 273 9.99 -32.27 7.84
C SER A 273 10.70 -32.38 9.18
N HIS A 274 11.39 -33.49 9.45
CA HIS A 274 12.19 -33.68 10.66
C HIS A 274 13.34 -32.65 10.74
N THR A 275 13.93 -32.30 9.61
CA THR A 275 14.97 -31.27 9.46
C THR A 275 14.40 -29.85 9.33
N ALA A 276 13.09 -29.65 9.49
CA ALA A 276 12.48 -28.31 9.41
C ALA A 276 12.37 -27.59 10.77
N ARG A 277 12.47 -28.30 11.90
CA ARG A 277 12.23 -27.72 13.25
C ARG A 277 13.41 -27.87 14.22
N GLY A 278 14.58 -28.25 13.72
CA GLY A 278 15.82 -28.38 14.49
C GLY A 278 16.97 -27.59 13.87
N GLU A 279 18.15 -27.72 14.46
CA GLU A 279 19.38 -27.14 13.93
C GLU A 279 19.81 -27.87 12.66
N VAL A 280 19.83 -27.16 11.54
CA VAL A 280 20.22 -27.70 10.24
C VAL A 280 21.37 -26.93 9.63
N ALA A 281 22.12 -27.61 8.75
CA ALA A 281 23.18 -27.00 7.98
C ALA A 281 22.64 -26.28 6.73
N LEU A 282 21.58 -26.83 6.13
CA LEU A 282 20.90 -26.25 4.97
C LEU A 282 19.38 -26.41 5.11
N ALA A 283 18.67 -25.29 5.23
CA ALA A 283 17.23 -25.26 5.50
C ALA A 283 16.35 -25.20 4.24
N SER A 284 16.85 -25.70 3.10
CA SER A 284 16.22 -25.51 1.78
C SER A 284 14.78 -26.04 1.72
N GLU A 285 14.49 -27.19 2.32
CA GLU A 285 13.15 -27.80 2.31
C GLU A 285 12.08 -26.92 2.97
N CYS A 286 12.39 -26.38 4.15
CA CYS A 286 11.44 -25.54 4.85
C CYS A 286 11.35 -24.14 4.22
N VAL A 287 12.50 -23.54 3.89
CA VAL A 287 12.54 -22.21 3.28
C VAL A 287 11.82 -22.20 1.94
N PHE A 288 12.02 -23.20 1.07
CA PHE A 288 11.28 -23.32 -0.18
C PHE A 288 9.79 -23.54 0.02
N SER A 289 9.39 -24.33 1.02
CA SER A 289 7.98 -24.49 1.38
C SER A 289 7.33 -23.16 1.78
N SER A 290 7.99 -22.38 2.65
CA SER A 290 7.55 -21.04 3.03
C SER A 290 7.54 -20.06 1.87
N MET A 291 8.54 -20.09 0.99
CA MET A 291 8.57 -19.26 -0.22
C MET A 291 7.36 -19.52 -1.12
N LEU A 292 6.99 -20.79 -1.34
CA LEU A 292 5.82 -21.13 -2.16
C LEU A 292 4.50 -20.73 -1.49
N ARG A 293 4.40 -20.83 -0.16
CA ARG A 293 3.26 -20.26 0.58
C ARG A 293 3.20 -18.74 0.40
N ASN A 294 4.32 -18.06 0.56
CA ASN A 294 4.42 -16.60 0.40
C ASN A 294 4.12 -16.16 -1.03
N LYS A 295 4.49 -16.95 -2.05
CA LYS A 295 4.07 -16.75 -3.45
C LYS A 295 2.53 -16.70 -3.57
N LYS A 296 1.83 -17.65 -2.97
CA LYS A 296 0.34 -17.67 -2.98
C LYS A 296 -0.25 -16.46 -2.26
N ILE A 297 0.32 -16.09 -1.12
CA ILE A 297 -0.10 -14.92 -0.33
C ILE A 297 0.10 -13.63 -1.15
N LEU A 298 1.28 -13.42 -1.73
CA LEU A 298 1.57 -12.29 -2.60
C LEU A 298 0.64 -12.23 -3.81
N SER A 299 0.34 -13.37 -4.45
CA SER A 299 -0.59 -13.41 -5.57
C SER A 299 -1.97 -12.89 -5.19
N LYS A 300 -2.48 -13.33 -4.03
CA LYS A 300 -3.80 -12.91 -3.53
C LYS A 300 -3.80 -11.43 -3.20
N GLN A 301 -2.83 -10.97 -2.40
CA GLN A 301 -2.69 -9.56 -2.02
C GLN A 301 -2.51 -8.66 -3.24
N GLY A 302 -1.68 -9.07 -4.21
CA GLY A 302 -1.47 -8.34 -5.47
C GLY A 302 -2.75 -8.21 -6.30
N THR A 303 -3.59 -9.25 -6.31
CA THR A 303 -4.89 -9.21 -6.99
C THR A 303 -5.83 -8.22 -6.31
N GLU A 304 -5.97 -8.27 -4.99
CA GLU A 304 -6.80 -7.35 -4.19
C GLU A 304 -6.36 -5.89 -4.34
N LEU A 305 -5.05 -5.64 -4.34
CA LEU A 305 -4.47 -4.31 -4.57
C LEU A 305 -4.76 -3.81 -6.00
N SER A 306 -4.67 -4.69 -7.00
CA SER A 306 -4.95 -4.34 -8.39
C SER A 306 -6.43 -3.98 -8.59
N GLU A 307 -7.35 -4.74 -8.00
CA GLU A 307 -8.79 -4.49 -8.06
C GLU A 307 -9.16 -3.17 -7.36
N SER A 308 -8.59 -2.92 -6.19
CA SER A 308 -8.79 -1.66 -5.47
C SER A 308 -8.28 -0.45 -6.26
N SER A 309 -7.14 -0.60 -6.94
CA SER A 309 -6.56 0.46 -7.75
C SER A 309 -7.50 0.88 -8.89
N GLN A 310 -8.23 -0.04 -9.52
CA GLN A 310 -9.16 0.28 -10.60
C GLN A 310 -10.36 1.11 -10.11
N ASN A 311 -10.75 0.97 -8.84
CA ASN A 311 -11.91 1.63 -8.25
C ASN A 311 -11.59 2.91 -7.45
N SER A 312 -10.32 3.32 -7.36
CA SER A 312 -9.89 4.45 -6.53
C SER A 312 -10.52 5.79 -6.94
N ASN A 313 -10.69 6.03 -8.25
CA ASN A 313 -11.19 7.30 -8.80
C ASN A 313 -12.59 7.67 -8.28
N PHE A 314 -13.45 6.68 -8.01
CA PHE A 314 -14.79 6.93 -7.51
C PHE A 314 -14.80 7.38 -6.05
N ARG A 315 -13.85 6.92 -5.23
CA ARG A 315 -13.81 7.22 -3.78
C ARG A 315 -13.55 8.71 -3.54
N TRP A 316 -12.65 9.31 -4.32
CA TRP A 316 -12.32 10.74 -4.23
C TRP A 316 -13.50 11.66 -4.56
N LEU A 317 -14.36 11.26 -5.51
CA LEU A 317 -15.55 12.02 -5.86
C LEU A 317 -16.52 12.12 -4.69
N TRP A 318 -16.69 11.04 -3.92
CA TRP A 318 -17.56 11.04 -2.73
C TRP A 318 -17.00 11.92 -1.61
N PHE A 319 -15.69 11.99 -1.47
CA PHE A 319 -15.04 12.88 -0.50
C PHE A 319 -15.22 14.36 -0.87
N ILE A 320 -15.07 14.69 -2.17
CA ILE A 320 -15.34 16.03 -2.68
C ILE A 320 -16.82 16.39 -2.53
N LEU A 321 -17.73 15.47 -2.88
CA LEU A 321 -19.17 15.68 -2.73
C LEU A 321 -19.55 15.95 -1.27
N LEU A 322 -18.99 15.18 -0.33
CA LEU A 322 -19.19 15.40 1.10
C LEU A 322 -18.76 16.80 1.52
N SER A 323 -17.59 17.27 1.04
CA SER A 323 -17.10 18.62 1.35
C SER A 323 -18.06 19.72 0.88
N VAL A 324 -18.60 19.59 -0.33
CA VAL A 324 -19.59 20.53 -0.90
C VAL A 324 -20.89 20.51 -0.09
N LEU A 325 -21.38 19.33 0.30
CA LEU A 325 -22.59 19.21 1.13
C LEU A 325 -22.37 19.73 2.56
N LEU A 326 -21.18 19.59 3.13
CA LEU A 326 -20.86 20.22 4.41
C LEU A 326 -20.95 21.75 4.29
N GLY A 327 -20.39 22.33 3.23
CA GLY A 327 -20.56 23.75 2.90
C GLY A 327 -22.03 24.17 2.79
N GLY A 328 -22.83 23.37 2.08
CA GLY A 328 -24.27 23.59 1.96
C GLY A 328 -25.05 23.52 3.28
N LYS A 329 -24.64 22.64 4.21
CA LYS A 329 -25.22 22.58 5.55
C LYS A 329 -25.00 23.88 6.31
N VAL A 330 -23.78 24.39 6.28
CA VAL A 330 -23.44 25.68 6.92
C VAL A 330 -24.25 26.81 6.29
N ALA A 331 -24.35 26.86 4.95
CA ALA A 331 -25.16 27.85 4.25
C ALA A 331 -26.64 27.83 4.71
N THR A 332 -27.21 26.64 4.83
CA THR A 332 -28.60 26.44 5.27
C THR A 332 -28.85 26.91 6.70
N LEU A 333 -27.90 26.65 7.60
CA LEU A 333 -27.96 27.14 8.97
C LEU A 333 -27.88 28.67 9.03
N MET A 334 -26.94 29.28 8.29
CA MET A 334 -26.83 30.74 8.23
C MET A 334 -28.09 31.41 7.69
N TYR A 335 -28.69 30.84 6.64
CA TYR A 335 -29.92 31.38 6.07
C TYR A 335 -31.08 31.31 7.06
N LYS A 336 -31.21 30.21 7.80
CA LYS A 336 -32.21 30.06 8.87
C LYS A 336 -32.03 31.07 10.01
N ILE A 337 -30.79 31.29 10.45
CA ILE A 337 -30.46 32.29 11.50
C ILE A 337 -30.83 33.71 11.03
N ARG A 338 -30.58 34.02 9.75
CA ARG A 338 -30.96 35.31 9.18
C ARG A 338 -32.47 35.47 9.12
N GLU A 339 -33.19 34.46 8.65
CA GLU A 339 -34.65 34.44 8.57
C GLU A 339 -35.28 34.68 9.96
N SER A 340 -34.81 33.97 10.99
CA SER A 340 -35.31 34.16 12.36
C SER A 340 -34.96 35.53 12.95
N SER A 341 -33.81 36.12 12.59
CA SER A 341 -33.45 37.49 13.00
C SER A 341 -34.32 38.58 12.36
N SER A 342 -34.90 38.31 11.17
CA SER A 342 -35.77 39.26 10.46
C SER A 342 -37.24 39.24 10.90
N VAL A 343 -37.67 38.21 11.63
CA VAL A 343 -39.06 38.06 12.14
C VAL A 343 -39.29 38.80 13.47
N LYS A 344 -38.25 39.44 14.04
CA LYS A 344 -38.40 40.36 15.17
C LYS A 344 -38.71 41.78 14.66
N VAL A 345 -39.96 42.05 14.31
CA VAL A 345 -40.56 43.40 14.27
C VAL A 345 -41.98 43.31 14.80
#